data_AF-A0A2V7CHK0-F1
#
_entry.id   AF-A0A2V7CHK0-F1
#
_cell.length_a   1.000
_cell.length_b   1.000
_cell.length_c   1.000
_cell.angle_alpha   90.00
_cell.angle_beta   90.00
_cell.angle_gamma   90.00
#
_symmetry.space_group_name_H-M   'P 1'
#
loop_
_entity.id
_entity.type
_entity.pdbx_description
1 polymer ?
#
loop_
_entity_poly.entity_id
_entity_poly.type
_entity_poly.pdbx_seq_one_letter_code
_entity_poly.pdbx_strand_id
1 'polypeptide(L)'
;MICRRTASLLTMLYLLTAATAYAECAWVLWGEDKDMLSSVWNVRSARRTRQECEADRVATYRSLNVSAPGAGLDVKQDARSMPVFLRFECLPDTVDPREPKGK
;
A
#
# COMPACT_ATOMS: atom_id res chain seq x y z
N MET A 1 -48.18 -25.04 -3.43
CA MET A 1 -47.10 -24.73 -2.46
C MET A 1 -45.73 -24.64 -3.14
N ILE A 2 -45.53 -23.74 -4.11
CA ILE A 2 -44.27 -23.62 -4.86
C ILE A 2 -43.59 -22.24 -4.66
N CYS A 3 -44.36 -21.17 -4.40
CA CYS A 3 -43.82 -19.83 -4.12
C CYS A 3 -42.95 -19.69 -2.87
N ARG A 4 -43.10 -20.56 -1.86
CA ARG A 4 -42.33 -20.45 -0.61
C ARG A 4 -40.86 -20.87 -0.78
N ARG A 5 -40.57 -21.72 -1.78
CA ARG A 5 -39.22 -22.27 -2.02
C ARG A 5 -38.31 -21.31 -2.78
N THR A 6 -38.88 -20.52 -3.70
CA THR A 6 -38.12 -19.55 -4.51
C THR A 6 -37.69 -18.33 -3.72
N ALA A 7 -38.54 -17.83 -2.82
CA ALA A 7 -38.21 -16.70 -1.94
C ALA A 7 -36.99 -17.00 -1.05
N SER A 8 -36.92 -18.21 -0.48
CA SER A 8 -35.78 -18.62 0.37
C SER A 8 -34.47 -18.74 -0.41
N LEU A 9 -34.51 -19.21 -1.66
CA LEU A 9 -33.31 -19.32 -2.50
C LEU A 9 -32.74 -17.95 -2.87
N LEU A 10 -33.62 -16.99 -3.19
CA LEU A 10 -33.21 -15.62 -3.52
C LEU A 10 -32.61 -14.91 -2.31
N THR A 11 -33.18 -15.09 -1.11
CA THR A 11 -32.59 -14.52 0.12
C THR A 11 -31.23 -15.14 0.44
N MET A 12 -31.05 -16.43 0.17
CA MET A 12 -29.76 -17.11 0.40
C MET A 12 -28.71 -16.63 -0.61
N LEU A 13 -29.04 -16.54 -1.90
CA LEU A 13 -28.12 -15.99 -2.91
C LEU A 13 -27.71 -14.54 -2.60
N TYR A 14 -28.64 -13.71 -2.13
CA TYR A 14 -28.36 -12.32 -1.77
C TYR A 14 -27.42 -12.22 -0.55
N LEU A 15 -27.61 -13.09 0.45
CA LEU A 15 -26.70 -13.20 1.59
C LEU A 15 -25.31 -13.72 1.19
N LEU A 16 -25.21 -14.62 0.21
CA LEU A 16 -23.92 -15.09 -0.32
C LEU A 16 -23.15 -13.99 -1.07
N THR A 17 -23.84 -13.07 -1.77
CA THR A 17 -23.15 -11.94 -2.41
C THR A 17 -22.62 -10.90 -1.42
N ALA A 18 -23.24 -10.79 -0.23
CA ALA A 18 -22.80 -9.89 0.84
C ALA A 18 -21.62 -10.45 1.65
N ALA A 19 -21.42 -11.77 1.63
CA ALA A 19 -20.28 -12.44 2.23
C ALA A 19 -19.11 -12.54 1.24
N THR A 20 -18.77 -11.44 0.56
CA THR A 20 -17.39 -11.26 0.11
C THR A 20 -16.56 -10.97 1.36
N ALA A 21 -16.24 -12.02 2.12
CA ALA A 21 -15.12 -11.99 3.03
C ALA A 21 -13.88 -11.85 2.15
N TYR A 22 -13.62 -10.61 1.69
CA TYR A 22 -12.33 -10.25 1.19
C TYR A 22 -11.39 -10.54 2.35
N ALA A 23 -10.63 -11.62 2.25
CA ALA A 23 -9.37 -11.71 2.95
C ALA A 23 -8.52 -10.57 2.36
N GLU A 24 -8.81 -9.33 2.78
CA GLU A 24 -8.00 -8.19 2.44
C GLU A 24 -6.73 -8.42 3.24
N CYS A 25 -5.73 -9.05 2.61
CA CYS A 25 -4.37 -9.06 3.11
C CYS A 25 -4.02 -7.63 3.52
N ALA A 26 -3.39 -7.43 4.67
CA ALA A 26 -3.04 -6.09 5.11
C ALA A 26 -2.10 -5.47 4.06
N TRP A 27 -2.35 -4.22 3.68
CA TRP A 27 -1.52 -3.49 2.74
C TRP A 27 -0.55 -2.60 3.50
N VAL A 28 0.74 -2.85 3.30
CA VAL A 28 1.82 -2.15 3.98
C VAL A 28 2.36 -1.07 3.06
N LEU A 29 2.40 0.16 3.57
CA LEU A 29 3.11 1.27 2.94
C LEU A 29 4.58 1.15 3.29
N TRP A 30 5.38 0.81 2.30
CA TRP A 30 6.84 0.79 2.37
C TRP A 30 7.42 2.12 1.92
N GLY A 31 8.50 2.54 2.56
CA GLY A 31 9.37 3.64 2.11
C GLY A 31 10.76 3.11 1.82
N GLU A 32 11.35 3.53 0.71
CA GLU A 32 12.75 3.33 0.37
C GLU A 32 13.45 4.68 0.46
N ASP A 33 14.40 4.77 1.38
CA ASP A 33 15.32 5.89 1.53
C ASP A 33 16.64 5.43 0.88
N LYS A 34 16.92 5.91 -0.34
CA LYS A 34 18.08 5.50 -1.13
C LYS A 34 19.06 6.65 -1.32
N ASP A 35 20.30 6.45 -0.89
CA ASP A 35 21.42 7.35 -1.18
C ASP A 35 22.41 6.69 -2.15
N MET A 36 23.59 7.31 -2.33
CA MET A 36 24.63 6.78 -3.21
C MET A 36 25.25 5.47 -2.72
N LEU A 37 25.15 5.14 -1.43
CA LEU A 37 25.87 4.05 -0.78
C LEU A 37 24.94 2.94 -0.28
N SER A 38 23.67 3.23 -0.09
CA SER A 38 22.71 2.37 0.61
C SER A 38 21.28 2.58 0.09
N SER A 39 20.48 1.52 0.21
CA SER A 39 19.02 1.57 0.08
C SER A 39 18.44 0.96 1.34
N VAL A 40 17.67 1.76 2.08
CA VAL A 40 17.04 1.35 3.32
C VAL A 40 15.54 1.34 3.12
N TRP A 41 14.95 0.16 3.25
CA TRP A 41 13.51 -0.02 3.23
C TRP A 41 12.95 -0.04 4.65
N ASN A 42 11.90 0.74 4.87
CA ASN A 42 11.21 0.82 6.15
C ASN A 42 9.69 0.73 5.95
N VAL A 43 9.02 0.16 6.94
CA VAL A 43 7.55 0.22 7.02
C VAL A 43 7.15 1.61 7.48
N ARG A 44 6.19 2.24 6.80
CA ARG A 44 5.61 3.54 7.16
C ARG A 44 4.25 3.38 7.83
N SER A 45 3.40 2.50 7.29
CA SER A 45 2.06 2.21 7.84
C SER A 45 1.51 0.88 7.30
N ALA A 46 0.40 0.41 7.88
CA ALA A 46 -0.37 -0.72 7.37
C ALA A 46 -1.87 -0.38 7.37
N ARG A 47 -2.57 -0.78 6.30
CA ARG A 47 -3.98 -0.53 6.05
C ARG A 47 -4.71 -1.82 5.72
N ARG A 48 -6.04 -1.83 5.85
CA ARG A 48 -6.82 -3.04 5.56
C ARG A 48 -6.97 -3.24 4.07
N THR A 49 -7.13 -2.15 3.33
CA THR A 49 -7.36 -2.21 1.88
C THR A 49 -6.22 -1.54 1.11
N ARG A 50 -6.03 -1.95 -0.15
CA ARG A 50 -5.07 -1.30 -1.05
C ARG A 50 -5.39 0.19 -1.20
N GLN A 51 -6.67 0.51 -1.33
CA GLN A 51 -7.14 1.88 -1.57
C GLN A 51 -6.79 2.81 -0.40
N GLU A 52 -6.95 2.33 0.84
CA GLU A 52 -6.51 3.06 2.03
C GLU A 52 -4.99 3.28 2.03
N CYS A 53 -4.21 2.27 1.64
CA CYS A 53 -2.74 2.41 1.54
C CYS A 53 -2.35 3.45 0.49
N GLU A 54 -2.97 3.43 -0.69
CA GLU A 54 -2.68 4.39 -1.76
C GLU A 54 -3.04 5.82 -1.35
N ALA A 55 -4.15 6.01 -0.65
CA ALA A 55 -4.51 7.31 -0.08
C ALA A 55 -3.45 7.79 0.93
N ASP A 56 -2.95 6.87 1.78
CA ASP A 56 -1.88 7.14 2.74
C ASP A 56 -0.55 7.45 2.06
N ARG A 57 -0.24 6.77 0.95
CA ARG A 57 0.93 7.04 0.11
C ARG A 57 0.90 8.46 -0.44
N VAL A 58 -0.22 8.88 -1.02
CA VAL A 58 -0.41 10.25 -1.53
C VAL A 58 -0.32 11.27 -0.39
N ALA A 59 -0.93 10.99 0.77
CA ALA A 59 -0.83 11.85 1.94
C ALA A 59 0.61 11.98 2.45
N THR A 60 1.39 10.90 2.41
CA THR A 60 2.80 10.86 2.80
C THR A 60 3.63 11.77 1.89
N TYR A 61 3.49 11.62 0.56
CA TYR A 61 4.15 12.51 -0.41
C TYR A 61 3.83 13.99 -0.13
N ARG A 62 2.55 14.31 0.10
CA ARG A 62 2.12 15.67 0.43
C ARG A 62 2.72 16.16 1.75
N SER A 63 2.76 15.33 2.78
CA SER A 63 3.27 15.70 4.11
C SER A 63 4.78 16.01 4.10
N LEU A 64 5.52 15.33 3.23
CA LEU A 64 6.95 15.54 3.03
C LEU A 64 7.25 16.65 2.02
N ASN A 65 6.22 17.21 1.38
CA ASN A 65 6.34 18.17 0.29
C ASN A 65 7.23 17.65 -0.86
N VAL A 66 7.15 16.34 -1.13
CA VAL A 66 7.91 15.65 -2.18
C VAL A 66 6.97 15.17 -3.29
N SER A 67 7.46 15.10 -4.51
CA SER A 67 6.64 14.73 -5.67
C SER A 67 6.36 13.22 -5.69
N ALA A 68 5.10 12.82 -5.92
CA ALA A 68 4.72 11.41 -6.14
C ALA A 68 5.49 10.82 -7.35
N PRO A 69 5.79 9.51 -7.38
CA PRO A 69 7.09 9.01 -7.80
C PRO A 69 7.44 9.30 -9.26
N GLY A 70 8.61 9.94 -9.44
CA GLY A 70 9.24 10.24 -10.73
C GLY A 70 10.29 11.36 -10.67
N ALA A 71 10.18 12.28 -9.72
CA ALA A 71 11.20 13.29 -9.41
C ALA A 71 11.51 13.15 -7.92
N GLY A 72 12.70 12.78 -7.47
CA GLY A 72 14.01 13.11 -8.01
C GLY A 72 14.61 14.13 -7.04
N LEU A 73 15.63 13.72 -6.29
CA LEU A 73 16.46 14.63 -5.48
C LEU A 73 15.67 15.47 -4.46
N ASP A 74 15.03 14.85 -3.47
CA ASP A 74 14.59 15.62 -2.30
C ASP A 74 15.73 15.70 -1.30
N VAL A 75 16.48 16.80 -1.46
CA VAL A 75 17.52 17.26 -0.56
C VAL A 75 16.88 17.42 0.82
N LYS A 76 17.20 16.53 1.78
CA LYS A 76 17.13 16.92 3.19
C LYS A 76 17.97 18.19 3.29
N GLN A 77 17.31 19.32 3.54
CA GLN A 77 17.82 20.69 3.46
C GLN A 77 18.88 20.98 4.54
N ASP A 78 19.96 20.23 4.49
CA ASP A 78 21.22 20.55 5.13
C ASP A 78 22.22 20.62 3.97
N ALA A 79 22.87 21.77 3.78
CA ALA A 79 23.82 22.00 2.69
C ALA A 79 25.05 21.05 2.69
N ARG A 80 25.08 20.07 3.60
CA ARG A 80 26.10 19.02 3.76
C ARG A 80 25.57 17.61 3.51
N SER A 81 24.26 17.44 3.31
CA SER A 81 23.64 16.13 3.15
C SER A 81 23.62 15.70 1.69
N MET A 82 24.08 14.48 1.43
CA MET A 82 23.98 13.86 0.11
C MET A 82 22.51 13.76 -0.32
N PRO A 83 22.22 13.85 -1.62
CA PRO A 83 20.87 13.70 -2.11
C PRO A 83 20.31 12.31 -1.78
N VAL A 84 19.09 12.28 -1.26
CA VAL A 84 18.35 11.06 -0.95
C VAL A 84 17.16 10.95 -1.92
N PHE A 85 16.98 9.76 -2.47
CA PHE A 85 15.82 9.39 -3.26
C PHE A 85 14.82 8.70 -2.36
N LEU A 86 13.60 9.24 -2.29
CA LEU A 86 12.50 8.68 -1.53
C LEU A 86 11.51 8.00 -2.48
N ARG A 87 11.18 6.74 -2.21
CA ARG A 87 10.13 6.01 -2.93
C ARG A 87 9.16 5.39 -1.95
N PHE A 88 7.87 5.60 -2.17
CA PHE A 88 6.82 4.96 -1.38
C PHE A 88 6.04 3.96 -2.24
N GLU A 89 5.79 2.77 -1.69
CA GLU A 89 5.12 1.68 -2.40
C GLU A 89 4.15 0.95 -1.47
N CYS A 90 2.94 0.68 -1.97
CA CYS A 90 1.96 -0.14 -1.28
C CYS A 90 2.10 -1.59 -1.71
N LEU A 91 2.48 -2.46 -0.78
CA LEU A 91 2.64 -3.90 -1.03
C LEU A 91 1.75 -4.70 -0.08
N PRO A 92 1.28 -5.89 -0.46
CA PRO A 92 0.69 -6.83 0.49
C PRO A 92 1.67 -7.14 1.63
N ASP A 93 1.16 -7.42 2.82
CA ASP A 93 1.95 -7.77 4.02
C ASP A 93 2.80 -9.03 3.86
N THR A 94 2.48 -9.86 2.87
CA THR A 94 3.24 -11.05 2.49
C THR A 94 4.46 -10.74 1.61
N VAL A 95 4.62 -9.50 1.15
CA VAL A 95 5.72 -9.09 0.28
C VAL A 95 6.67 -8.18 1.05
N ASP A 96 7.91 -8.65 1.24
CA ASP A 96 8.99 -7.86 1.80
C ASP A 96 9.91 -7.32 0.68
N PRO A 97 9.96 -5.99 0.45
CA PRO A 97 10.82 -5.40 -0.57
C PRO A 97 12.30 -5.33 -0.17
N ARG A 98 12.65 -5.62 1.09
CA ARG A 98 14.05 -5.68 1.57
C ARG A 98 14.80 -6.88 1.03
N GLU A 99 14.08 -7.94 0.72
CA GLU A 99 14.73 -9.16 0.26
C GLU A 99 15.40 -8.91 -1.10
N PRO A 100 16.56 -9.55 -1.36
CA PRO A 100 17.27 -9.38 -2.61
C PRO A 100 16.34 -9.73 -3.77
N LYS A 101 15.94 -8.73 -4.56
CA LYS A 101 15.39 -8.96 -5.90
C LYS A 101 16.48 -9.74 -6.63
N GLY A 102 16.18 -10.98 -7.01
CA GLY A 102 17.15 -11.99 -7.44
C GLY A 102 18.28 -11.45 -8.33
N LYS A 103 19.49 -12.01 -8.13
CA LYS A 103 20.72 -11.68 -8.86
C LYS A 103 20.53 -11.62 -10.37
#